data_AF-A0A8S2SZ81-F1
#
_entry.id   AF-A0A8S2SZ81-F1
#
_cell.length_a   1.000
_cell.length_b   1.000
_cell.length_c   1.000
_cell.angle_alpha   90.00
_cell.angle_beta   90.00
_cell.angle_gamma   90.00
#
_symmetry.space_group_name_H-M   'P 1'
#
loop_
_entity.id
_entity.type
_entity.pdbx_description
1 polymer ?
#
loop_
_entity_poly.entity_id
_entity_poly.type
_entity_poly.pdbx_seq_one_letter_code
_entity_poly.pdbx_strand_id
1 'polypeptide(L)'
;MVIGWMVFASTGILFARYGRSLHIGNKQNFLGESIWFQGHRLILFLATMATLLGFLLILAEVNGEWIRSKEGLTFVHSVLGGIIVCCALLQASMALFRCHPD
;
A
#
# COMPACT_ATOMS: atom_id res chain seq x y z
N MET A 1 -6.58 -4.55 -7.95
CA MET A 1 -6.14 -5.07 -6.63
C MET A 1 -4.89 -5.94 -6.72
N VAL A 2 -4.90 -7.04 -7.49
CA VAL A 2 -3.80 -8.03 -7.49
C VAL A 2 -2.43 -7.42 -7.78
N ILE A 3 -2.28 -6.57 -8.80
CA ILE A 3 -0.99 -5.91 -9.10
C ILE A 3 -0.52 -5.03 -7.94
N GLY A 4 -1.43 -4.25 -7.34
CA GLY A 4 -1.14 -3.42 -6.16
C GLY A 4 -0.58 -4.22 -4.98
N TRP A 5 -1.22 -5.34 -4.69
CA TRP A 5 -0.88 -6.18 -3.54
C TRP A 5 0.27 -7.15 -3.79
N MET A 6 0.17 -7.97 -4.82
CA MET A 6 1.13 -9.04 -5.06
C MET A 6 2.45 -8.51 -5.62
N VAL A 7 2.42 -7.43 -6.40
CA VAL A 7 3.63 -6.83 -6.98
C VAL A 7 4.12 -5.69 -6.09
N PHE A 8 3.40 -4.55 -6.05
CA PHE A 8 3.95 -3.35 -5.41
C PHE A 8 4.15 -3.51 -3.90
N ALA A 9 3.17 -4.03 -3.15
CA ALA A 9 3.34 -4.19 -1.70
C ALA A 9 4.48 -5.16 -1.35
N SER A 10 4.54 -6.32 -2.01
CA SER A 10 5.63 -7.29 -1.84
C SER A 10 7.00 -6.69 -2.18
N THR A 11 7.11 -6.03 -3.33
CA THR A 11 8.35 -5.36 -3.74
C THR A 11 8.75 -4.27 -2.76
N GLY A 12 7.81 -3.47 -2.25
CA GLY A 12 8.08 -2.43 -1.26
C GLY A 12 8.68 -2.99 0.03
N ILE A 13 8.15 -4.11 0.53
CA ILE A 13 8.67 -4.81 1.72
C ILE A 13 10.08 -5.33 1.47
N LEU A 14 10.30 -6.03 0.34
CA LEU A 14 11.63 -6.55 0.00
C LEU A 14 12.64 -5.43 -0.22
N PHE A 15 12.23 -4.31 -0.82
CA PHE A 15 13.08 -3.16 -1.07
C PHE A 15 13.53 -2.50 0.24
N ALA A 16 12.64 -2.32 1.22
CA ALA A 16 13.05 -1.84 2.55
C ALA A 16 14.04 -2.80 3.22
N ARG A 17 13.77 -4.11 3.16
CA ARG A 17 14.63 -5.12 3.79
C ARG A 17 16.03 -5.14 3.19
N TYR A 18 16.13 -5.31 1.87
CA TYR A 18 17.42 -5.43 1.19
C TYR A 18 18.10 -4.08 1.02
N GLY A 19 17.36 -3.02 0.75
CA GLY A 19 17.89 -1.67 0.62
C GLY A 19 18.56 -1.18 1.90
N ARG A 20 17.93 -1.42 3.06
CA ARG A 20 18.54 -1.13 4.36
C ARG A 20 19.76 -2.02 4.63
N SER A 21 19.65 -3.33 4.42
CA SER A 21 20.74 -4.29 4.66
C SER A 21 21.99 -4.02 3.81
N LEU A 22 21.79 -3.70 2.54
CA LEU A 22 22.85 -3.41 1.58
C LEU A 22 23.31 -1.94 1.62
N HIS A 23 22.76 -1.12 2.53
CA HIS A 23 23.07 0.29 2.68
C HIS A 23 22.93 1.08 1.35
N ILE A 24 21.94 0.72 0.53
CA ILE A 24 21.75 1.31 -0.81
C ILE A 24 21.47 2.80 -0.67
N GLY A 25 22.42 3.61 -1.14
CA GLY A 25 22.32 5.05 -1.08
C GLY A 25 22.34 5.63 0.33
N ASN A 26 22.92 4.95 1.34
CA ASN A 26 23.09 5.55 2.68
C ASN A 26 24.02 6.78 2.69
N LYS A 27 24.89 6.92 1.68
CA LYS A 27 25.75 8.10 1.52
C LYS A 27 25.12 9.18 0.62
N GLN A 28 23.98 8.88 0.01
CA GLN A 28 23.32 9.74 -0.96
C GLN A 28 21.91 10.03 -0.47
N ASN A 29 21.68 11.24 0.01
CA ASN A 29 20.36 11.62 0.47
C ASN A 29 19.54 12.16 -0.69
N PHE A 30 18.33 11.63 -0.85
CA PHE A 30 17.30 12.16 -1.74
C PHE A 30 16.15 12.68 -0.89
N LEU A 31 15.82 13.97 -1.05
CA LEU A 31 14.81 14.66 -0.23
C LEU A 31 15.06 14.50 1.30
N GLY A 32 16.32 14.62 1.72
CA GLY A 32 16.72 14.56 3.12
C GLY A 32 16.84 13.14 3.71
N GLU A 33 16.61 12.11 2.91
CA GLU A 33 16.53 10.71 3.35
C GLU A 33 17.34 9.77 2.48
N SER A 34 17.69 8.61 3.01
CA SER A 34 18.36 7.56 2.24
C SER A 34 17.53 7.11 1.02
N ILE A 35 18.20 6.85 -0.11
CA ILE A 35 17.52 6.46 -1.37
C ILE A 35 16.66 5.21 -1.18
N TRP A 36 17.13 4.21 -0.43
CA TRP A 36 16.35 3.01 -0.18
C TRP A 36 15.03 3.33 0.54
N PHE A 37 15.04 4.30 1.46
CA PHE A 37 13.85 4.68 2.19
C PHE A 37 12.85 5.41 1.31
N GLN A 38 13.33 6.32 0.44
CA GLN A 38 12.48 7.01 -0.53
C GLN A 38 11.88 6.06 -1.56
N GLY A 39 12.67 5.12 -2.08
CA GLY A 39 12.17 4.10 -3.00
C GLY A 39 11.11 3.21 -2.35
N HIS A 40 11.31 2.80 -1.10
CA HIS A 40 10.30 2.06 -0.33
C HIS A 40 8.99 2.86 -0.18
N ARG A 41 9.09 4.14 0.21
CA ARG A 41 7.91 5.02 0.35
C ARG A 41 7.16 5.17 -0.98
N LEU A 42 7.88 5.39 -2.07
CA LEU A 42 7.29 5.54 -3.40
C LEU A 42 6.54 4.26 -3.82
N ILE A 43 7.17 3.09 -3.67
CA ILE A 43 6.56 1.80 -4.05
C ILE A 43 5.30 1.52 -3.21
N LEU A 44 5.35 1.76 -1.89
CA LEU A 44 4.18 1.56 -1.03
C LEU A 44 3.08 2.61 -1.25
N PHE A 45 3.44 3.83 -1.62
CA PHE A 45 2.47 4.85 -2.04
C PHE A 45 1.74 4.42 -3.32
N LEU A 46 2.47 3.93 -4.32
CA LEU A 46 1.88 3.38 -5.54
C LEU A 46 0.98 2.16 -5.25
N ALA A 47 1.40 1.27 -4.34
CA ALA A 47 0.56 0.15 -3.88
C ALA A 47 -0.76 0.66 -3.28
N THR A 48 -0.70 1.68 -2.41
CA THR A 48 -1.87 2.28 -1.77
C THR A 48 -2.81 2.91 -2.81
N MET A 49 -2.28 3.67 -3.76
CA MET A 49 -3.06 4.29 -4.84
C MET A 49 -3.71 3.24 -5.73
N ALA A 50 -2.99 2.18 -6.11
CA ALA A 50 -3.52 1.09 -6.91
C ALA A 50 -4.63 0.30 -6.18
N THR A 51 -4.49 0.10 -4.87
CA THR A 51 -5.53 -0.49 -4.01
C THR A 51 -6.75 0.42 -3.94
N LEU A 52 -6.59 1.70 -3.62
CA LEU A 52 -7.71 2.64 -3.53
C LEU A 52 -8.45 2.75 -4.87
N LEU A 53 -7.73 2.93 -5.97
CA LEU A 53 -8.32 3.01 -7.31
C LEU A 53 -9.08 1.74 -7.67
N GLY A 54 -8.49 0.57 -7.43
CA GLY A 54 -9.16 -0.71 -7.69
C GLY A 54 -10.45 -0.88 -6.90
N PHE A 55 -10.50 -0.37 -5.66
CA PHE A 55 -11.69 -0.44 -4.81
C PHE A 55 -12.77 0.50 -5.32
N LEU A 56 -12.40 1.74 -5.64
CA LEU A 56 -13.31 2.74 -6.18
C LEU A 56 -13.90 2.33 -7.52
N LEU A 57 -13.12 1.68 -8.40
CA LEU A 57 -13.61 1.16 -9.67
C LEU A 57 -14.66 0.06 -9.49
N ILE A 58 -14.44 -0.88 -8.57
CA ILE A 58 -15.43 -1.92 -8.24
C ILE A 58 -16.70 -1.27 -7.67
N LEU A 59 -16.55 -0.32 -6.74
CA LEU A 59 -17.68 0.37 -6.13
C LEU A 59 -18.48 1.17 -7.16
N ALA A 60 -17.80 1.80 -8.12
CA ALA A 60 -18.43 2.53 -9.22
C ALA A 60 -19.18 1.61 -10.18
N GLU A 61 -18.62 0.43 -10.51
CA GLU A 61 -19.28 -0.58 -11.35
C GLU A 61 -20.64 -1.00 -10.77
N VAL A 62 -20.70 -1.20 -9.46
CA VAL A 62 -21.91 -1.62 -8.74
C VAL A 62 -22.76 -0.44 -8.25
N ASN A 63 -22.54 0.77 -8.77
CA ASN A 63 -23.26 1.99 -8.39
C ASN A 63 -23.29 2.29 -6.88
N GLY A 64 -22.23 1.92 -6.17
CA GLY A 64 -22.13 2.10 -4.72
C GLY A 64 -22.87 1.04 -3.90
N GLU A 65 -23.52 0.06 -4.52
CA GLU A 65 -24.19 -1.00 -3.78
C GLU A 65 -23.18 -1.92 -3.09
N TRP A 66 -23.41 -2.17 -1.80
CA TRP A 66 -22.63 -3.14 -1.07
C TRP A 66 -23.28 -4.53 -1.12
N ILE A 67 -22.44 -5.56 -1.14
CA ILE A 67 -22.89 -6.94 -1.23
C ILE A 67 -23.66 -7.35 0.03
N ARG A 68 -24.69 -8.20 -0.12
CA ARG A 68 -25.55 -8.58 1.02
C ARG A 68 -24.92 -9.71 1.83
N SER A 69 -25.17 -9.72 3.14
CA SER A 69 -24.63 -10.73 4.08
C SER A 69 -24.97 -12.19 3.70
N LYS A 70 -26.10 -12.40 3.03
CA LYS A 70 -26.55 -13.70 2.52
C LYS A 70 -25.67 -14.30 1.40
N GLU A 71 -24.71 -13.52 0.86
CA GLU A 71 -23.84 -13.93 -0.25
C GLU A 71 -22.54 -14.59 0.21
N GLY A 72 -22.43 -14.92 1.52
CA GLY A 72 -21.42 -15.83 2.06
C GLY A 72 -19.98 -15.34 1.85
N LEU A 73 -19.19 -16.11 1.09
CA LEU A 73 -17.77 -15.84 0.83
C LEU A 73 -17.53 -14.48 0.16
N THR A 74 -18.40 -14.06 -0.74
CA THR A 74 -18.24 -12.78 -1.45
C THR A 74 -18.48 -11.60 -0.50
N PHE A 75 -19.39 -11.76 0.48
CA PHE A 75 -19.56 -10.79 1.56
C PHE A 75 -18.31 -10.67 2.41
N VAL A 76 -17.75 -11.79 2.87
CA VAL A 76 -16.49 -11.79 3.65
C VAL A 76 -15.35 -11.16 2.84
N HIS A 77 -15.23 -11.49 1.56
CA HIS A 77 -14.23 -10.89 0.66
C HIS A 77 -14.36 -9.36 0.59
N SER A 78 -15.59 -8.84 0.42
CA SER A 78 -15.84 -7.39 0.37
C SER A 78 -15.43 -6.69 1.66
N VAL A 79 -15.74 -7.29 2.82
CA VAL A 79 -15.41 -6.73 4.15
C VAL A 79 -13.90 -6.72 4.35
N LEU A 80 -13.21 -7.82 4.03
CA LEU A 80 -11.75 -7.88 4.10
C LEU A 80 -11.10 -6.87 3.16
N GLY A 81 -11.62 -6.72 1.94
CA GLY A 81 -11.18 -5.70 0.99
C GLY A 81 -11.33 -4.28 1.53
N GLY A 82 -12.46 -3.98 2.19
CA GLY A 82 -12.68 -2.69 2.85
C GLY A 82 -11.69 -2.42 3.98
N ILE A 83 -11.46 -3.41 4.87
CA ILE A 83 -10.46 -3.31 5.94
C ILE A 83 -9.06 -3.04 5.36
N ILE A 84 -8.71 -3.75 4.28
CA ILE A 84 -7.45 -3.58 3.57
C ILE A 84 -7.27 -2.15 3.05
N VAL A 85 -8.30 -1.56 2.46
CA VAL A 85 -8.26 -0.17 1.98
C VAL A 85 -8.02 0.79 3.15
N CYS A 86 -8.73 0.63 4.27
CA CYS A 86 -8.52 1.42 5.48
C CYS A 86 -7.08 1.31 6.00
N CYS A 87 -6.56 0.08 6.11
CA CYS A 87 -5.18 -0.16 6.54
C CYS A 87 -4.15 0.46 5.59
N ALA A 88 -4.38 0.42 4.28
CA ALA A 88 -3.48 1.02 3.29
C ALA A 88 -3.44 2.55 3.41
N LEU A 89 -4.60 3.20 3.58
CA LEU A 89 -4.70 4.64 3.81
C LEU A 89 -4.04 5.05 5.13
N LEU A 90 -4.22 4.25 6.19
CA LEU A 90 -3.55 4.46 7.47
C LEU A 90 -2.02 4.31 7.31
N GLN A 91 -1.53 3.31 6.57
CA GLN A 91 -0.10 3.17 6.30
C GLN A 91 0.48 4.40 5.59
N ALA A 92 -0.20 4.90 4.55
CA ALA A 92 0.23 6.11 3.85
C ALA A 92 0.23 7.35 4.76
N SER A 93 -0.77 7.47 5.63
CA SER A 93 -0.86 8.56 6.60
C SER A 93 0.27 8.48 7.64
N MET A 94 0.50 7.30 8.23
CA MET A 94 1.59 7.07 9.17
C MET A 94 2.96 7.33 8.54
N ALA A 95 3.13 7.10 7.24
CA ALA A 95 4.37 7.40 6.54
C ALA A 95 4.70 8.90 6.48
N LEU A 96 3.71 9.80 6.65
CA LEU A 96 3.91 11.25 6.73
C LEU A 96 4.27 11.72 8.14
N PHE A 97 3.75 11.04 9.17
CA PHE A 97 3.92 11.43 10.58
C PHE A 97 5.01 10.66 11.32
N ARG A 98 5.53 9.57 10.76
CA ARG A 98 6.60 8.78 11.39
C ARG A 98 7.90 9.57 11.47
N CYS A 99 8.68 9.28 12.50
CA CYS A 99 10.05 9.76 12.60
C CYS A 99 10.90 9.30 11.40
N HIS A 100 11.88 10.12 11.08
CA HIS A 100 12.89 9.84 10.07
C HIS A 100 13.72 8.61 10.50
N PRO A 101 14.07 7.71 9.56
CA PRO A 101 14.92 6.57 9.87
C PRO A 101 16.36 7.04 10.07
N ASP A 102 16.82 7.00 11.33
CA ASP A 102 18.24 7.18 11.70
C ASP A 102 19.17 6.12 11.07
#